data_AF-A0A2H3HD36-F1
#
_entry.id   AF-A0A2H3HD36-F1
#
_cell.length_a   1.000
_cell.length_b   1.000
_cell.length_c   1.000
_cell.angle_alpha   90.00
_cell.angle_beta   90.00
_cell.angle_gamma   90.00
#
_symmetry.space_group_name_H-M   'P 1'
#
loop_
_entity.id
_entity.type
_entity.pdbx_description
1 polymer ?
#
loop_
_entity_poly.entity_id
_entity_poly.type
_entity_poly.pdbx_seq_one_letter_code
_entity_poly.pdbx_strand_id
1 'polypeptide(L)'
;MTWTPTDEHDENLKEIFEHKLGLATVDVLKTTMAGENSYMSFVLNRLDFLDLQALCVSVADIPQSEESFRELIPEEACGELTEIDPQLYEQTKEATSTIARYCGDWNLWEMPSLLSSASRTIAYCRHAVIELAQEKYGYSLKQTLQFIMQEKYEDKSSWDCEFFDALYITRKKVKSLHEAALGRMRQIYLTYQALDLIKLKVMCSEKSVEFLRKHYRDGPAQNTTDESTT
;
A
#
# COMPACT_ATOMS: atom_id res chain seq x y z
N MET A 1 19.53 -8.74 33.35
CA MET A 1 20.47 -9.33 32.38
C MET A 1 21.13 -8.18 31.64
N THR A 2 22.45 -8.08 31.65
CA THR A 2 23.14 -6.91 31.12
C THR A 2 24.15 -7.36 30.07
N TRP A 3 23.65 -7.71 28.90
CA TRP A 3 24.51 -7.87 27.72
C TRP A 3 25.22 -6.53 27.50
N THR A 4 26.55 -6.52 27.49
CA THR A 4 27.35 -5.30 27.29
C THR A 4 27.85 -5.30 25.85
N PRO A 5 27.32 -4.43 24.97
CA PRO A 5 27.69 -4.40 23.56
C PRO A 5 29.17 -4.07 23.37
N THR A 6 29.77 -4.56 22.28
CA THR A 6 31.21 -4.42 22.03
C THR A 6 31.57 -3.51 20.86
N ASP A 7 30.63 -3.21 19.99
CA ASP A 7 30.77 -2.28 18.87
C ASP A 7 29.43 -1.59 18.56
N GLU A 8 29.45 -0.54 17.73
CA GLU A 8 28.26 0.28 17.38
C GLU A 8 27.14 -0.56 16.73
N HIS A 9 27.49 -1.66 16.06
CA HIS A 9 26.51 -2.57 15.48
C HIS A 9 25.83 -3.44 16.56
N ASP A 10 26.61 -3.88 17.55
CA ASP A 10 26.19 -4.61 18.73
C ASP A 10 25.26 -3.74 19.63
N GLU A 11 25.58 -2.45 19.76
CA GLU A 11 24.76 -1.48 20.50
C GLU A 11 23.38 -1.30 19.86
N ASN A 12 23.34 -1.12 18.53
CA ASN A 12 22.10 -1.04 17.77
C ASN A 12 21.25 -2.32 17.88
N LEU A 13 21.91 -3.49 17.88
CA LEU A 13 21.23 -4.76 18.06
C LEU A 13 20.56 -4.87 19.43
N LYS A 14 21.28 -4.49 20.50
CA LYS A 14 20.73 -4.47 21.85
C LYS A 14 19.50 -3.56 21.96
N GLU A 15 19.57 -2.35 21.41
CA GLU A 15 18.42 -1.42 21.39
C GLU A 15 17.20 -2.02 20.66
N ILE A 16 17.42 -2.67 19.51
CA ILE A 16 16.33 -3.31 18.74
C ILE A 16 15.67 -4.43 19.54
N PHE A 17 16.45 -5.27 20.22
CA PHE A 17 15.93 -6.39 21.02
C PHE A 17 15.24 -5.93 22.31
N GLU A 18 15.79 -4.94 23.01
CA GLU A 18 15.28 -4.49 24.31
C GLU A 18 14.09 -3.53 24.18
N HIS A 19 14.06 -2.67 23.16
CA HIS A 19 13.05 -1.62 23.03
C HIS A 19 12.08 -1.81 21.87
N LYS A 20 12.54 -2.25 20.68
CA LYS A 20 11.69 -2.21 19.47
C LYS A 20 10.86 -3.48 19.27
N LEU A 21 11.35 -4.64 19.68
CA LEU A 21 10.63 -5.91 19.56
C LEU A 21 9.32 -5.96 20.36
N GLY A 22 9.23 -5.23 21.48
CA GLY A 22 8.02 -5.12 22.29
C GLY A 22 7.00 -4.09 21.80
N LEU A 23 7.43 -3.11 20.99
CA LEU A 23 6.59 -2.00 20.51
C LEU A 23 6.09 -2.21 19.06
N ALA A 24 6.81 -3.00 18.24
CA ALA A 24 6.59 -3.10 16.80
C ALA A 24 5.22 -3.67 16.37
N THR A 25 4.49 -4.36 17.25
CA THR A 25 3.14 -4.88 16.94
C THR A 25 2.05 -3.79 16.93
N VAL A 26 2.29 -2.64 17.56
CA VAL A 26 1.28 -1.58 17.73
C VAL A 26 1.07 -0.78 16.43
N ASP A 27 2.09 -0.62 15.59
CA ASP A 27 2.04 0.25 14.40
C ASP A 27 1.38 -0.38 13.16
N VAL A 28 1.26 -1.72 13.11
CA VAL A 28 0.73 -2.46 11.93
C VAL A 28 -0.75 -2.79 12.06
N LEU A 29 -1.30 -2.64 13.27
CA LEU A 29 -2.69 -2.84 13.61
C LEU A 29 -3.34 -1.48 13.82
N LYS A 30 -4.37 -1.18 13.03
CA LYS A 30 -5.19 0.01 13.25
C LYS A 30 -6.46 -0.39 13.99
N THR A 31 -6.86 0.44 14.94
CA THR A 31 -8.20 0.35 15.53
C THR A 31 -9.22 0.73 14.46
N THR A 32 -10.03 -0.23 14.03
CA THR A 32 -11.16 -0.03 13.13
C THR A 32 -12.45 0.00 13.92
N MET A 33 -13.33 0.93 13.58
CA MET A 33 -14.66 1.05 14.20
C MET A 33 -15.70 0.40 13.28
N ALA A 34 -16.45 -0.56 13.80
CA ALA A 34 -17.69 -1.04 13.17
C ALA A 34 -18.86 -0.80 14.12
N GLY A 35 -19.59 0.29 13.91
CA GLY A 35 -20.61 0.76 14.85
C GLY A 35 -19.98 1.21 16.17
N GLU A 36 -20.50 0.71 17.30
CA GLU A 36 -19.98 1.01 18.65
C GLU A 36 -18.77 0.14 19.06
N ASN A 37 -18.43 -0.89 18.27
CA ASN A 37 -17.35 -1.83 18.60
C ASN A 37 -16.06 -1.45 17.87
N SER A 38 -14.94 -1.47 18.61
CA SER A 38 -13.60 -1.31 18.07
C SER A 38 -12.88 -2.66 17.99
N TYR A 39 -12.21 -2.93 16.87
CA TYR A 39 -11.35 -4.10 16.70
C TYR A 39 -10.05 -3.70 16.01
N MET A 40 -8.99 -4.46 16.27
CA MET A 40 -7.71 -4.26 15.59
C MET A 40 -7.73 -4.92 14.22
N SER A 41 -7.65 -4.14 13.14
CA SER A 41 -7.48 -4.64 11.79
C SER A 41 -6.04 -4.46 11.31
N PHE A 42 -5.62 -5.33 10.40
CA PHE A 42 -4.41 -5.11 9.63
C PHE A 42 -4.54 -3.80 8.81
N VAL A 43 -3.42 -3.10 8.59
CA VAL A 43 -3.40 -1.78 7.92
C VAL A 43 -4.01 -1.79 6.50
N LEU A 44 -4.02 -2.96 5.84
CA LEU A 44 -4.75 -3.18 4.60
C LEU A 44 -6.11 -3.82 4.90
N ASN A 45 -7.15 -3.01 4.80
CA ASN A 45 -8.53 -3.48 4.89
C ASN A 45 -8.94 -4.15 3.57
N ARG A 46 -9.42 -5.39 3.67
CA ARG A 46 -9.88 -6.17 2.52
C ARG A 46 -11.12 -5.56 1.85
N LEU A 47 -12.05 -4.99 2.63
CA LEU A 47 -13.29 -4.43 2.08
C LEU A 47 -12.96 -3.19 1.23
N ASP A 48 -12.17 -2.27 1.77
CA ASP A 48 -11.74 -1.07 1.05
C ASP A 48 -10.98 -1.41 -0.25
N PHE A 49 -10.17 -2.48 -0.23
CA PHE A 49 -9.52 -2.97 -1.45
C PHE A 49 -10.53 -3.50 -2.49
N LEU A 50 -11.53 -4.26 -2.05
CA LEU A 50 -12.56 -4.80 -2.95
C LEU A 50 -13.47 -3.71 -3.52
N ASP A 51 -13.77 -2.67 -2.74
CA ASP A 51 -14.55 -1.52 -3.20
C ASP A 51 -13.80 -0.75 -4.29
N LEU A 52 -12.50 -0.52 -4.09
CA LEU A 52 -11.64 0.08 -5.12
C LEU A 52 -11.55 -0.79 -6.38
N GLN A 53 -11.45 -2.11 -6.22
CA GLN A 53 -11.47 -3.03 -7.35
C GLN A 53 -12.79 -2.97 -8.10
N ALA A 54 -13.92 -2.97 -7.40
CA ALA A 54 -15.25 -2.90 -7.99
C ALA A 54 -15.44 -1.60 -8.78
N LEU A 55 -14.97 -0.47 -8.24
CA LEU A 55 -14.96 0.82 -8.95
C LEU A 55 -14.21 0.70 -10.29
N CYS A 56 -13.00 0.14 -10.29
CA CYS A 56 -12.21 0.05 -11.51
C CYS A 56 -12.78 -0.93 -12.53
N VAL A 57 -13.43 -2.01 -12.09
CA VAL A 57 -14.16 -2.91 -12.97
C VAL A 57 -15.40 -2.24 -13.56
N SER A 58 -16.11 -1.41 -12.79
CA SER A 58 -17.33 -0.74 -13.25
C SER A 58 -17.11 0.23 -14.41
N VAL A 59 -15.88 0.72 -14.59
CA VAL A 59 -15.51 1.65 -15.66
C VAL A 59 -14.64 0.99 -16.74
N ALA A 60 -14.49 -0.33 -16.71
CA ALA A 60 -13.63 -1.06 -17.65
C ALA A 60 -14.12 -0.96 -19.11
N ASP A 61 -15.43 -0.87 -19.30
CA ASP A 61 -16.07 -0.77 -20.62
C ASP A 61 -16.18 0.68 -21.12
N ILE A 62 -15.76 1.65 -20.31
CA ILE A 62 -15.78 3.07 -20.67
C ILE A 62 -14.53 3.40 -21.51
N PRO A 63 -14.66 4.15 -22.63
CA PRO A 63 -13.53 4.58 -23.42
C PRO A 63 -12.46 5.30 -22.60
N GLN A 64 -11.20 4.85 -22.70
CA GLN A 64 -10.09 5.39 -21.91
C GLN A 64 -9.29 6.47 -22.64
N SER A 65 -9.70 6.84 -23.86
CA SER A 65 -9.13 7.95 -24.61
C SER A 65 -10.25 8.79 -25.23
N GLU A 66 -9.91 10.00 -25.64
CA GLU A 66 -10.86 10.88 -26.33
C GLU A 66 -11.20 10.34 -27.73
N GLU A 67 -10.25 9.69 -28.41
CA GLU A 67 -10.46 9.07 -29.72
C GLU A 67 -11.42 7.88 -29.62
N SER A 68 -11.19 6.97 -28.67
CA SER A 68 -12.07 5.82 -28.45
C SER A 68 -13.47 6.25 -28.02
N PHE A 69 -13.58 7.38 -27.30
CA PHE A 69 -14.87 7.97 -26.98
C PHE A 69 -15.58 8.47 -28.24
N ARG A 70 -14.89 9.23 -29.10
CA ARG A 70 -15.46 9.77 -30.36
C ARG A 70 -15.89 8.68 -31.33
N GLU A 71 -15.17 7.56 -31.38
CA GLU A 71 -15.54 6.40 -32.19
C GLU A 71 -16.82 5.73 -31.68
N LEU A 72 -16.97 5.63 -30.35
CA LEU A 72 -18.13 5.00 -29.72
C LEU A 72 -19.36 5.92 -29.72
N ILE A 73 -19.15 7.21 -29.47
CA ILE A 73 -20.17 8.24 -29.34
C ILE A 73 -19.72 9.43 -30.20
N PRO A 74 -20.04 9.44 -31.50
CA PRO A 74 -19.74 10.56 -32.38
C PRO A 74 -20.50 11.83 -31.98
N GLU A 75 -19.91 12.99 -32.23
CA GLU A 75 -20.51 14.28 -31.86
C GLU A 75 -21.85 14.51 -32.57
N GLU A 76 -21.98 14.03 -33.80
CA GLU A 76 -23.18 14.13 -34.61
C GLU A 76 -24.36 13.36 -33.98
N ALA A 77 -24.08 12.29 -33.22
CA ALA A 77 -25.10 11.55 -32.48
C ALA A 77 -25.63 12.31 -31.25
N CYS A 78 -24.92 13.37 -30.84
CA CYS A 78 -25.25 14.23 -29.71
C CYS A 78 -25.82 15.59 -30.14
N GLY A 79 -26.29 15.74 -31.39
CA GLY A 79 -26.75 17.02 -31.95
C GLY A 79 -27.77 17.78 -31.09
N GLU A 80 -28.79 17.09 -30.56
CA GLU A 80 -29.80 17.72 -29.70
C GLU A 80 -29.20 18.24 -28.37
N LEU A 81 -28.16 17.57 -27.86
CA LEU A 81 -27.46 17.95 -26.63
C LEU A 81 -26.50 19.13 -26.87
N THR A 82 -25.80 19.14 -28.00
CA THR A 82 -24.87 20.21 -28.38
C THR A 82 -25.59 21.48 -28.83
N GLU A 83 -26.85 21.39 -29.28
CA GLU A 83 -27.72 22.55 -29.51
C GLU A 83 -28.10 23.28 -28.20
N ILE A 84 -28.26 22.54 -27.09
CA ILE A 84 -28.58 23.11 -25.78
C ILE A 84 -27.32 23.68 -25.11
N ASP A 85 -26.22 22.93 -25.16
CA ASP A 85 -24.91 23.36 -24.66
C ASP A 85 -23.78 22.82 -25.55
N PRO A 86 -23.15 23.69 -26.36
CA PRO A 86 -22.08 23.30 -27.28
C PRO A 86 -20.85 22.71 -26.59
N GLN A 87 -20.65 22.96 -25.28
CA GLN A 87 -19.50 22.44 -24.54
C GLN A 87 -19.76 21.08 -23.91
N LEU A 88 -21.02 20.66 -23.83
CA LEU A 88 -21.42 19.46 -23.10
C LEU A 88 -20.74 18.20 -23.64
N TYR A 89 -20.64 18.07 -24.96
CA TYR A 89 -20.00 16.92 -25.59
C TYR A 89 -18.50 16.84 -25.26
N GLU A 90 -17.76 17.92 -25.48
CA GLU A 90 -16.31 17.96 -25.22
C GLU A 90 -15.98 17.77 -23.73
N GLN A 91 -16.76 18.37 -22.82
CA GLN A 91 -16.58 18.20 -21.38
C GLN A 91 -16.94 16.78 -20.92
N THR A 92 -17.98 16.17 -21.49
CA THR A 92 -18.35 14.77 -21.18
C THR A 92 -17.28 13.81 -21.66
N LYS A 93 -16.77 13.99 -22.87
CA LYS A 93 -15.67 13.21 -23.45
C LYS A 93 -14.42 13.30 -22.56
N GLU A 94 -13.96 14.51 -22.26
CA GLU A 94 -12.77 14.72 -21.42
C GLU A 94 -12.93 14.10 -20.02
N ALA A 95 -14.05 14.36 -19.36
CA ALA A 95 -14.36 13.86 -18.03
C ALA A 95 -14.38 12.32 -18.00
N THR A 96 -15.12 11.72 -18.92
CA THR A 96 -15.34 10.27 -18.98
C THR A 96 -14.05 9.53 -19.32
N SER A 97 -13.34 9.97 -20.35
CA SER A 97 -12.06 9.37 -20.76
C SER A 97 -10.97 9.52 -19.70
N THR A 98 -10.93 10.66 -19.00
CA THR A 98 -9.96 10.87 -17.92
C THR A 98 -10.21 9.96 -16.72
N ILE A 99 -11.47 9.87 -16.27
CA ILE A 99 -11.86 9.00 -15.14
C ILE A 99 -11.59 7.53 -15.49
N ALA A 100 -12.01 7.10 -16.68
CA ALA A 100 -11.82 5.73 -17.15
C ALA A 100 -10.34 5.36 -17.26
N ARG A 101 -9.51 6.23 -17.82
CA ARG A 101 -8.05 6.04 -17.89
C ARG A 101 -7.42 5.91 -16.50
N TYR A 102 -7.76 6.78 -15.56
CA TYR A 102 -7.18 6.73 -14.21
C TYR A 102 -7.54 5.43 -13.48
N CYS A 103 -8.77 4.96 -13.64
CA CYS A 103 -9.20 3.67 -13.10
C CYS A 103 -8.53 2.49 -13.82
N GLY A 104 -8.36 2.59 -15.13
CA GLY A 104 -7.62 1.61 -15.94
C GLY A 104 -6.16 1.48 -15.50
N ASP A 105 -5.45 2.60 -15.37
CA ASP A 105 -4.07 2.66 -14.87
C ASP A 105 -3.95 1.99 -13.49
N TRP A 106 -4.88 2.31 -12.57
CA TRP A 106 -4.89 1.76 -11.23
C TRP A 106 -5.11 0.24 -11.22
N ASN A 107 -6.07 -0.23 -12.01
CA ASN A 107 -6.38 -1.65 -12.12
C ASN A 107 -5.20 -2.47 -12.68
N LEU A 108 -4.51 -1.93 -13.70
CA LEU A 108 -3.48 -2.63 -14.43
C LEU A 108 -2.13 -2.65 -13.68
N TRP A 109 -1.74 -1.53 -13.06
CA TRP A 109 -0.38 -1.36 -12.54
C TRP A 109 -0.31 -1.34 -11.02
N GLU A 110 -1.26 -0.67 -10.38
CA GLU A 110 -1.09 -0.25 -8.99
C GLU A 110 -1.74 -1.21 -8.00
N MET A 111 -2.91 -1.77 -8.31
CA MET A 111 -3.49 -2.84 -7.51
C MET A 111 -2.58 -4.08 -7.44
N PRO A 112 -1.99 -4.58 -8.54
CA PRO A 112 -1.03 -5.69 -8.46
C PRO A 112 0.21 -5.34 -7.65
N SER A 113 0.69 -4.09 -7.71
CA SER A 113 1.80 -3.59 -6.89
C SER A 113 1.49 -3.66 -5.40
N LEU A 114 0.27 -3.27 -4.99
CA LEU A 114 -0.19 -3.36 -3.61
C LEU A 114 -0.25 -4.80 -3.10
N LEU A 115 -0.84 -5.71 -3.89
CA LEU A 115 -0.92 -7.14 -3.56
C LEU A 115 0.47 -7.80 -3.49
N SER A 116 1.36 -7.43 -4.41
CA SER A 116 2.76 -7.88 -4.43
C SER A 116 3.50 -7.42 -3.18
N SER A 117 3.33 -6.16 -2.77
CA SER A 117 3.90 -5.61 -1.53
C SER A 117 3.39 -6.36 -0.30
N ALA A 118 2.09 -6.61 -0.18
CA ALA A 118 1.52 -7.41 0.91
C ALA A 118 2.08 -8.84 0.95
N SER A 119 2.10 -9.51 -0.20
CA SER A 119 2.61 -10.89 -0.33
C SER A 119 4.09 -10.99 0.03
N ARG A 120 4.90 -10.00 -0.37
CA ARG A 120 6.33 -9.93 -0.05
C ARG A 120 6.58 -9.66 1.43
N THR A 121 5.75 -8.85 2.08
CA THR A 121 5.80 -8.65 3.54
C THR A 121 5.50 -9.95 4.27
N ILE A 122 4.45 -10.68 3.87
CA ILE A 122 4.14 -12.01 4.41
C ILE A 122 5.31 -12.97 4.22
N ALA A 123 5.92 -13.00 3.02
CA ALA A 123 7.08 -13.84 2.73
C ALA A 123 8.28 -13.50 3.62
N TYR A 124 8.54 -12.20 3.85
CA TYR A 124 9.59 -11.76 4.78
C TYR A 124 9.29 -12.20 6.21
N CYS A 125 8.07 -12.00 6.72
CA CYS A 125 7.69 -12.44 8.05
C CYS A 125 7.85 -13.95 8.22
N ARG A 126 7.42 -14.75 7.24
CA ARG A 126 7.64 -16.20 7.24
C ARG A 126 9.12 -16.57 7.25
N HIS A 127 9.92 -15.90 6.42
CA HIS A 127 11.37 -16.09 6.39
C HIS A 127 12.01 -15.75 7.75
N ALA A 128 11.65 -14.63 8.37
CA ALA A 128 12.13 -14.25 9.69
C ALA A 128 11.73 -15.25 10.78
N VAL A 129 10.48 -15.74 10.77
CA VAL A 129 10.03 -16.79 11.69
C VAL A 129 10.82 -18.08 11.49
N ILE A 130 11.10 -18.47 10.25
CA ILE A 130 11.93 -19.66 9.94
C ILE A 130 13.35 -19.47 10.49
N GLU A 131 13.98 -18.32 10.25
CA GLU A 131 15.33 -18.03 10.79
C GLU A 131 15.38 -18.04 12.32
N LEU A 132 14.28 -17.63 12.97
CA LEU A 132 14.13 -17.64 14.42
C LEU A 132 13.81 -19.03 15.01
N ALA A 133 13.02 -19.85 14.32
CA ALA A 133 12.39 -21.03 14.89
C ALA A 133 12.82 -22.38 14.28
N GLN A 134 13.37 -22.41 13.07
CA GLN A 134 13.68 -23.65 12.35
C GLN A 134 15.19 -23.86 12.12
N GLU A 135 15.63 -25.10 12.39
CA GLU A 135 16.89 -25.65 11.91
C GLU A 135 16.66 -26.23 10.51
N LYS A 136 16.92 -25.45 9.46
CA LYS A 136 17.01 -26.05 8.11
C LYS A 136 18.47 -26.30 7.70
N TYR A 137 19.40 -25.48 8.21
CA TYR A 137 20.85 -25.60 7.99
C TYR A 137 21.60 -25.03 9.20
N GLY A 138 21.83 -25.84 10.24
CA GLY A 138 22.53 -25.44 11.48
C GLY A 138 21.64 -24.74 12.52
N TYR A 139 22.26 -24.13 13.53
CA TYR A 139 21.57 -23.47 14.65
C TYR A 139 20.64 -22.33 14.19
N SER A 140 19.41 -22.31 14.70
CA SER A 140 18.48 -21.16 14.55
C SER A 140 19.06 -19.90 15.21
N LEU A 141 18.61 -18.71 14.77
CA LEU A 141 19.03 -17.45 15.39
C LEU A 141 18.72 -17.43 16.89
N LYS A 142 17.60 -18.03 17.32
CA LYS A 142 17.26 -18.17 18.75
C LYS A 142 18.30 -19.02 19.50
N GLN A 143 18.71 -20.15 18.93
CA GLN A 143 19.70 -21.03 19.56
C GLN A 143 21.08 -20.39 19.61
N THR A 144 21.53 -19.73 18.54
CA THR A 144 22.83 -19.05 18.57
C THR A 144 22.84 -17.89 19.54
N LEU A 145 21.74 -17.14 19.66
CA LEU A 145 21.58 -16.10 20.68
C LEU A 145 21.61 -16.70 22.09
N GLN A 146 20.87 -17.78 22.35
CA GLN A 146 20.90 -18.46 23.65
C GLN A 146 22.30 -19.01 23.99
N PHE A 147 23.05 -19.43 22.97
CA PHE A 147 24.41 -19.93 23.14
C PHE A 147 25.38 -18.82 23.53
N ILE A 148 25.41 -17.70 22.79
CA ILE A 148 26.29 -16.57 23.12
C ILE A 148 25.90 -15.88 24.44
N MET A 149 24.65 -16.05 24.88
CA MET A 149 24.13 -15.51 26.15
C MET A 149 24.32 -16.46 27.35
N GLN A 150 25.05 -17.58 27.19
CA GLN A 150 25.36 -18.44 28.33
C GLN A 150 26.27 -17.73 29.34
N GLU A 151 26.03 -17.98 30.64
CA GLU A 151 26.77 -17.38 31.75
C GLU A 151 28.30 -17.59 31.62
N LYS A 152 28.72 -18.73 31.06
CA LYS A 152 30.14 -19.02 30.81
C LYS A 152 30.82 -18.02 29.88
N TYR A 153 30.08 -17.23 29.08
CA TYR A 153 30.63 -16.25 28.14
C TYR A 153 30.50 -14.80 28.63
N GLU A 154 30.07 -14.58 29.88
CA GLU A 154 30.07 -13.24 30.49
C GLU A 154 31.49 -12.70 30.67
N ASP A 155 32.45 -13.59 30.96
CA ASP A 155 33.86 -13.26 30.92
C ASP A 155 34.39 -13.40 29.48
N LYS A 156 35.17 -12.42 29.03
CA LYS A 156 35.84 -12.48 27.72
C LYS A 156 36.93 -13.55 27.68
N SER A 157 37.48 -13.92 28.83
CA SER A 157 38.57 -14.90 28.92
C SER A 157 38.15 -16.33 28.57
N SER A 158 36.85 -16.62 28.64
CA SER A 158 36.24 -17.93 28.37
C SER A 158 35.63 -18.05 26.98
N TRP A 159 35.83 -17.05 26.10
CA TRP A 159 35.35 -17.08 24.73
C TRP A 159 36.15 -18.12 23.92
N ASP A 160 35.49 -19.20 23.55
CA ASP A 160 36.03 -20.32 22.80
C ASP A 160 35.67 -20.24 21.31
N CYS A 161 36.17 -21.18 20.50
CA CYS A 161 35.84 -21.24 19.07
C CYS A 161 34.32 -21.35 18.83
N GLU A 162 33.60 -22.07 19.69
CA GLU A 162 32.15 -22.23 19.58
C GLU A 162 31.41 -20.90 19.77
N PHE A 163 31.88 -20.05 20.69
CA PHE A 163 31.35 -18.70 20.87
C PHE A 163 31.53 -17.86 19.60
N PHE A 164 32.73 -17.86 19.02
CA PHE A 164 33.01 -17.08 17.81
C PHE A 164 32.22 -17.59 16.59
N ASP A 165 32.03 -18.91 16.47
CA ASP A 165 31.19 -19.51 15.43
C ASP A 165 29.71 -19.10 15.59
N ALA A 166 29.18 -19.18 16.82
CA ALA A 166 27.81 -18.76 17.12
C ALA A 166 27.60 -17.25 16.89
N LEU A 167 28.58 -16.42 17.25
CA LEU A 167 28.57 -14.98 17.01
C LEU A 167 28.59 -14.67 15.50
N TYR A 168 29.44 -15.36 14.72
CA TYR A 168 29.51 -15.21 13.28
C TYR A 168 28.18 -15.57 12.60
N ILE A 169 27.60 -16.72 12.96
CA ILE A 169 26.30 -17.17 12.43
C ILE A 169 25.20 -16.16 12.77
N THR A 170 25.15 -15.70 14.02
CA THR A 170 24.20 -14.68 14.50
C THR A 170 24.29 -13.41 13.66
N ARG A 171 25.50 -12.85 13.51
CA ARG A 171 25.75 -11.65 12.70
C ARG A 171 25.33 -11.83 11.25
N LYS A 172 25.64 -12.98 10.65
CA LYS A 172 25.26 -13.29 9.27
C LYS A 172 23.73 -13.34 9.09
N LYS A 173 23.02 -14.00 10.00
CA LYS A 173 21.56 -14.11 9.97
C LYS A 173 20.87 -12.78 10.18
N VAL A 174 21.30 -12.02 11.19
CA VAL A 174 20.81 -10.65 11.45
C VAL A 174 21.02 -9.76 10.23
N LYS A 175 22.23 -9.77 9.65
CA LYS A 175 22.53 -8.99 8.44
C LYS A 175 21.61 -9.34 7.28
N SER A 176 21.39 -10.64 7.03
CA SER A 176 20.48 -11.10 5.98
C SER A 176 19.03 -10.64 6.22
N LEU A 177 18.53 -10.72 7.46
CA LEU A 177 17.20 -10.23 7.81
C LEU A 177 17.08 -8.71 7.66
N HIS A 178 18.14 -7.97 7.99
CA HIS A 178 18.20 -6.52 7.83
C HIS A 178 18.19 -6.09 6.36
N GLU A 179 19.05 -6.68 5.54
CA GLU A 179 19.10 -6.40 4.08
C GLU A 179 17.77 -6.73 3.41
N ALA A 180 17.16 -7.86 3.77
CA ALA A 180 15.83 -8.22 3.28
C ALA A 180 14.76 -7.20 3.71
N ALA A 181 14.78 -6.75 4.97
CA ALA A 181 13.85 -5.73 5.46
C ALA A 181 14.00 -4.41 4.70
N LEU A 182 15.23 -3.92 4.51
CA LEU A 182 15.51 -2.70 3.74
C LEU A 182 15.00 -2.79 2.30
N GLY A 183 15.21 -3.93 1.64
CA GLY A 183 14.68 -4.19 0.31
C GLY A 183 13.15 -4.12 0.24
N ARG A 184 12.46 -4.62 1.28
CA ARG A 184 10.99 -4.53 1.36
C ARG A 184 10.51 -3.12 1.67
N MET A 185 11.19 -2.40 2.55
CA MET A 185 10.86 -1.02 2.91
C MET A 185 10.83 -0.11 1.67
N ARG A 186 11.85 -0.21 0.80
CA ARG A 186 11.89 0.56 -0.44
C ARG A 186 10.70 0.26 -1.37
N GLN A 187 10.31 -1.00 -1.47
CA GLN A 187 9.16 -1.38 -2.30
C GLN A 187 7.85 -0.84 -1.73
N ILE A 188 7.64 -0.94 -0.41
CA ILE A 188 6.46 -0.39 0.26
C ILE A 188 6.38 1.12 0.05
N TYR A 189 7.53 1.82 0.12
CA TYR A 189 7.60 3.24 -0.14
C TYR A 189 7.18 3.61 -1.57
N LEU A 190 7.60 2.84 -2.58
CA LEU A 190 7.15 3.04 -3.96
C LEU A 190 5.64 2.83 -4.11
N THR A 191 5.08 1.79 -3.48
CA THR A 191 3.62 1.56 -3.46
C THR A 191 2.88 2.71 -2.76
N TYR A 192 3.45 3.28 -1.70
CA TYR A 192 2.89 4.44 -1.01
C TYR A 192 2.87 5.68 -1.92
N GLN A 193 3.96 5.96 -2.65
CA GLN A 193 4.00 7.07 -3.61
C GLN A 193 2.96 6.91 -4.73
N ALA A 194 2.75 5.69 -5.21
CA ALA A 194 1.70 5.41 -6.18
C ALA A 194 0.29 5.69 -5.62
N LEU A 195 0.01 5.26 -4.39
CA LEU A 195 -1.25 5.55 -3.70
C LEU A 195 -1.51 7.06 -3.58
N ASP A 196 -0.50 7.85 -3.21
CA ASP A 196 -0.60 9.31 -3.14
C ASP A 196 -0.90 9.94 -4.50
N LEU A 197 -0.29 9.41 -5.58
CA LEU A 197 -0.55 9.88 -6.94
C LEU A 197 -1.99 9.60 -7.37
N ILE A 198 -2.56 8.44 -7.02
CA ILE A 198 -3.97 8.15 -7.33
C ILE A 198 -4.89 9.05 -6.54
N LYS A 199 -4.62 9.27 -5.26
CA LYS A 199 -5.41 10.20 -4.46
C LYS A 199 -5.47 11.59 -5.12
N LEU A 200 -4.32 12.09 -5.60
CA LEU A 200 -4.26 13.34 -6.37
C LEU A 200 -5.07 13.28 -7.66
N LYS A 201 -4.94 12.21 -8.45
CA LYS A 201 -5.73 12.00 -9.68
C LYS A 201 -7.24 12.03 -9.40
N VAL A 202 -7.69 11.34 -8.35
CA VAL A 202 -9.10 11.32 -7.93
C VAL A 202 -9.59 12.70 -7.51
N MET A 203 -8.80 13.43 -6.71
CA MET A 203 -9.14 14.81 -6.33
C MET A 203 -9.23 15.75 -7.55
N CYS A 204 -8.33 15.61 -8.52
CA CYS A 204 -8.39 16.39 -9.76
C CYS A 204 -9.65 16.08 -10.60
N SER A 205 -10.17 14.85 -10.52
CA SER A 205 -11.38 14.43 -11.23
C SER A 205 -12.69 14.84 -10.53
N GLU A 206 -12.64 15.43 -9.33
CA GLU A 206 -13.83 15.79 -8.55
C GLU A 206 -14.77 16.72 -9.34
N LYS A 207 -14.22 17.76 -9.99
CA LYS A 207 -15.00 18.67 -10.83
C LYS A 207 -15.66 17.97 -12.02
N SER A 208 -14.95 17.03 -12.64
CA SER A 208 -15.47 16.23 -13.75
C SER A 208 -16.62 15.33 -13.30
N VAL A 209 -16.51 14.71 -12.13
CA VAL A 209 -17.59 13.91 -11.53
C VAL A 209 -18.79 14.78 -11.18
N GLU A 210 -18.56 15.96 -10.59
CA GLU A 210 -19.63 16.90 -10.23
C GLU A 210 -20.38 17.40 -11.48
N PHE A 211 -19.66 17.72 -12.56
CA PHE A 211 -20.22 18.04 -13.87
C PHE A 211 -21.11 16.90 -14.40
N LEU A 212 -20.55 15.68 -14.48
CA LEU A 212 -21.30 14.52 -14.98
C LEU A 212 -22.55 14.25 -14.12
N ARG A 213 -22.44 14.38 -12.80
CA ARG A 213 -23.58 14.20 -11.89
C ARG A 213 -24.67 15.24 -12.13
N LYS A 214 -24.29 16.52 -12.24
CA LYS A 214 -25.23 17.61 -12.48
C LYS A 214 -26.00 17.40 -13.78
N HIS A 215 -25.31 17.07 -14.88
CA HIS A 215 -25.96 17.00 -16.19
C HIS A 215 -26.71 15.69 -16.47
N TYR A 216 -26.25 14.55 -15.95
CA TYR A 216 -26.80 13.23 -16.30
C TYR A 216 -27.58 12.54 -15.18
N ARG A 217 -27.39 12.91 -13.91
CA ARG A 217 -28.12 12.32 -12.76
C ARG A 217 -29.17 13.26 -12.21
N ASP A 218 -28.77 14.49 -11.91
CA ASP A 218 -29.63 15.48 -11.27
C ASP A 218 -30.49 16.24 -12.31
N GLY A 219 -30.13 16.11 -13.60
CA GLY A 219 -30.73 16.80 -14.73
C GLY A 219 -30.19 18.23 -14.89
N PRO A 220 -30.22 18.82 -16.11
CA PRO A 220 -29.82 20.20 -16.30
C PRO A 220 -30.61 21.09 -15.34
N ALA A 221 -29.91 21.92 -14.57
CA ALA A 221 -30.57 22.87 -13.68
C ALA A 221 -31.58 23.66 -14.51
N GLN A 222 -32.87 23.53 -14.20
CA GLN A 222 -33.91 24.26 -14.90
C GLN A 222 -33.56 25.75 -14.84
N ASN A 223 -33.20 26.33 -15.99
CA ASN A 223 -33.19 27.77 -16.12
C ASN A 223 -34.63 28.21 -15.92
N THR A 224 -34.95 28.72 -14.73
CA THR A 224 -36.16 29.49 -14.50
C THR A 224 -36.05 30.79 -15.29
N THR A 225 -36.31 30.72 -16.59
CA THR A 225 -36.77 31.85 -17.39
C THR A 225 -38.29 31.78 -17.42
N ASP A 226 -38.88 32.15 -16.30
CA ASP A 226 -40.24 32.68 -16.22
C ASP A 226 -40.14 34.06 -15.54
N GLU A 227 -39.60 35.02 -16.28
CA GLU A 227 -40.02 36.42 -16.13
C GLU A 227 -40.77 36.81 -17.41
N SER A 228 -42.01 36.34 -17.44
CA SER A 228 -43.19 37.00 -18.00
C SER A 228 -42.96 38.33 -18.72
N THR A 229 -42.84 38.26 -20.05
CA THR A 229 -43.43 39.26 -20.95
C THR A 229 -44.87 38.86 -21.23
N THR A 230 -45.81 39.32 -20.41
CA THR A 230 -47.11 39.89 -20.83
C THR A 230 -47.89 40.41 -19.63
#